data_AF-A0A2T6AGQ8-F1
#
_entry.id   AF-A0A2T6AGQ8-F1
#
_cell.length_a   1.000
_cell.length_b   1.000
_cell.length_c   1.000
_cell.angle_alpha   90.00
_cell.angle_beta   90.00
_cell.angle_gamma   90.00
#
_symmetry.space_group_name_H-M   'P 1'
#
loop_
_entity.id
_entity.type
_entity.pdbx_description
1 polymer ?
#
loop_
_entity_poly.entity_id
_entity_poly.type
_entity_poly.pdbx_seq_one_letter_code
_entity_poly.pdbx_strand_id
1 'polypeptide(L)'
;MKRAFSGLLFLAFLFGCGTTQNFNEKSVRPATDTPVAFEPKSGVSFDDTSCKSPLVDPRSGVEIIMVVAHDGKGDYRVPSGLYGLSSKELLRINCSNGEVIGIVNK
;
A
#
# COMPACT_ATOMS: atom_id res chain seq x y z
N MET A 1 -61.14 30.71 -1.56
CA MET A 1 -60.18 31.38 -2.47
C MET A 1 -58.78 30.93 -2.10
N LYS A 2 -57.98 30.57 -3.11
CA LYS A 2 -56.69 29.87 -3.05
C LYS A 2 -55.58 30.77 -2.48
N ARG A 3 -54.72 30.27 -1.59
CA ARG A 3 -53.30 30.68 -1.49
C ARG A 3 -52.42 29.50 -1.06
N ALA A 4 -51.66 29.02 -2.03
CA ALA A 4 -50.55 28.10 -1.88
C ALA A 4 -49.38 28.80 -1.18
N PHE A 5 -48.58 28.06 -0.41
CA PHE A 5 -47.12 28.27 -0.42
C PHE A 5 -46.44 26.95 -0.07
N SER A 6 -45.96 26.33 -1.14
CA SER A 6 -45.13 25.13 -1.17
C SER A 6 -43.82 25.41 -0.47
N GLY A 7 -43.58 24.75 0.68
CA GLY A 7 -42.30 24.75 1.38
C GLY A 7 -41.57 23.45 1.10
N LEU A 8 -41.03 23.33 -0.12
CA LEU A 8 -40.27 22.16 -0.56
C LEU A 8 -38.89 22.17 0.12
N LEU A 9 -38.75 21.45 1.23
CA LEU A 9 -37.49 21.27 1.95
C LEU A 9 -36.58 20.34 1.14
N PHE A 10 -35.72 20.92 0.29
CA PHE A 10 -34.68 20.22 -0.46
C PHE A 10 -33.60 19.70 0.51
N LEU A 11 -33.76 18.46 0.99
CA LEU A 11 -32.72 17.73 1.71
C LEU A 11 -31.66 17.25 0.69
N ALA A 12 -30.57 18.00 0.56
CA ALA A 12 -29.42 17.61 -0.27
C ALA A 12 -28.69 16.43 0.40
N PHE A 13 -28.91 15.22 -0.10
CA PHE A 13 -28.10 14.04 0.20
C PHE A 13 -26.70 14.22 -0.40
N LEU A 14 -25.72 14.57 0.43
CA LEU A 14 -24.31 14.52 0.08
C LEU A 14 -23.85 13.05 0.05
N PHE A 15 -24.07 12.37 -1.08
CA PHE A 15 -23.38 11.12 -1.37
C PHE A 15 -21.91 11.43 -1.71
N GLY A 16 -21.06 11.47 -0.70
CA GLY A 16 -19.61 11.44 -0.88
C GLY A 16 -19.19 10.07 -1.40
N CYS A 17 -18.90 9.97 -2.70
CA CYS A 17 -18.35 8.76 -3.29
C CYS A 17 -16.86 8.67 -2.93
N GLY A 18 -16.54 7.96 -1.85
CA GLY A 18 -15.17 7.58 -1.53
C GLY A 18 -14.71 6.50 -2.50
N THR A 19 -13.84 6.82 -3.45
CA THR A 19 -13.25 5.82 -4.34
C THR A 19 -12.15 5.08 -3.56
N THR A 20 -12.34 3.80 -3.29
CA THR A 20 -11.27 2.92 -2.79
C THR A 20 -10.53 2.35 -3.99
N GLN A 21 -9.24 2.66 -4.12
CA GLN A 21 -8.43 2.09 -5.20
C GLN A 21 -8.20 0.60 -4.96
N ASN A 22 -8.37 -0.20 -6.02
CA ASN A 22 -8.11 -1.63 -5.99
C ASN A 22 -6.60 -1.91 -5.88
N PHE A 23 -6.20 -2.94 -5.12
CA PHE A 23 -4.78 -3.21 -4.83
C PHE A 23 -3.94 -3.36 -6.12
N ASN A 24 -4.47 -4.10 -7.10
CA ASN A 24 -3.81 -4.38 -8.37
C ASN A 24 -3.82 -3.19 -9.35
N GLU A 25 -4.70 -2.20 -9.15
CA GLU A 25 -4.84 -1.03 -10.04
C GLU A 25 -3.94 0.15 -9.63
N LYS A 26 -3.27 0.05 -8.48
CA LYS A 26 -2.33 1.08 -8.02
C LYS A 26 -1.18 1.20 -9.03
N SER A 27 -0.98 2.40 -9.56
CA SER A 27 0.15 2.73 -10.43
C SER A 27 1.47 2.45 -9.70
N VAL A 28 2.38 1.75 -10.38
CA VAL A 28 3.70 1.38 -9.86
C VAL A 28 4.75 2.25 -10.52
N ARG A 29 5.59 2.91 -9.71
CA ARG A 29 6.79 3.60 -10.19
C ARG A 29 8.06 2.91 -9.66
N PRO A 30 9.21 3.06 -10.33
CA PRO A 30 10.46 2.48 -9.84
C PRO A 30 10.85 3.01 -8.45
N ALA A 31 11.38 2.11 -7.62
CA ALA A 31 12.11 2.47 -6.40
C ALA A 31 13.58 2.73 -6.75
N THR A 32 14.29 3.43 -5.87
CA THR A 32 15.73 3.70 -6.03
C THR A 32 16.51 3.11 -4.87
N ASP A 33 17.78 2.72 -5.08
CA ASP A 33 18.67 2.23 -4.00
C ASP A 33 18.09 1.07 -3.15
N THR A 34 17.28 0.21 -3.76
CA THR A 34 16.75 -0.98 -3.08
C THR A 34 17.76 -2.13 -3.12
N PRO A 35 17.73 -3.07 -2.16
CA PRO A 35 18.43 -4.34 -2.33
C PRO A 35 17.83 -5.11 -3.52
N VAL A 36 18.54 -6.15 -3.97
CA VAL A 36 17.99 -7.08 -4.97
C VAL A 36 16.72 -7.75 -4.45
N ALA A 37 16.74 -8.17 -3.19
CA ALA A 37 15.58 -8.69 -2.47
C ALA A 37 15.68 -8.32 -0.98
N PHE A 38 14.53 -8.14 -0.35
CA PHE A 38 14.42 -8.09 1.10
C PHE A 38 14.31 -9.50 1.67
N GLU A 39 14.82 -9.72 2.87
CA GLU A 39 14.81 -11.03 3.51
C GLU A 39 13.85 -11.07 4.70
N PRO A 40 13.19 -12.20 4.99
CA PRO A 40 12.49 -12.35 6.26
C PRO A 40 13.49 -12.28 7.41
N LYS A 41 13.00 -11.91 8.60
CA LYS A 41 13.82 -11.95 9.81
C LYS A 41 14.34 -13.37 10.07
N SER A 42 15.52 -13.48 10.68
CA SER A 42 16.16 -14.77 11.00
C SER A 42 15.19 -15.75 11.65
N GLY A 43 15.17 -16.99 11.15
CA GLY A 43 14.27 -18.05 11.60
C GLY A 43 12.90 -18.06 10.90
N VAL A 44 12.65 -17.12 9.98
CA VAL A 44 11.49 -17.12 9.08
C VAL A 44 11.98 -17.38 7.66
N SER A 45 11.24 -18.20 6.91
CA SER A 45 11.50 -18.44 5.49
C SER A 45 10.30 -17.98 4.67
N PHE A 46 10.53 -17.60 3.42
CA PHE A 46 9.44 -17.39 2.47
C PHE A 46 8.66 -18.67 2.24
N ASP A 47 7.39 -18.53 1.89
CA ASP A 47 6.58 -19.58 1.31
C ASP A 47 5.68 -18.99 0.21
N ASP A 48 5.14 -19.85 -0.64
CA ASP A 48 4.37 -19.43 -1.81
C ASP A 48 2.97 -18.88 -1.45
N THR A 49 2.61 -18.89 -0.17
CA THR A 49 1.23 -18.63 0.28
C THR A 49 1.08 -17.37 1.12
N SER A 50 2.18 -16.82 1.64
CA SER A 50 2.09 -15.74 2.63
C SER A 50 3.23 -14.72 2.54
N CYS A 51 2.84 -13.46 2.65
CA CYS A 51 3.77 -12.35 2.80
C CYS A 51 4.30 -12.28 4.23
N LYS A 52 5.62 -12.15 4.38
CA LYS A 52 6.29 -12.10 5.69
C LYS A 52 6.43 -10.67 6.18
N SER A 53 6.41 -10.48 7.50
CA SER A 53 6.62 -9.17 8.14
C SER A 53 7.22 -9.37 9.54
N PRO A 54 8.27 -8.61 9.91
CA PRO A 54 9.04 -7.69 9.09
C PRO A 54 9.80 -8.39 7.95
N LEU A 55 10.10 -7.61 6.90
CA LEU A 55 11.21 -7.92 5.99
C LEU A 55 12.39 -6.99 6.29
N VAL A 56 13.59 -7.40 5.93
CA VAL A 56 14.86 -6.76 6.30
C VAL A 56 15.68 -6.47 5.04
N ASP A 57 16.23 -5.27 4.92
CA ASP A 57 17.26 -4.98 3.91
C ASP A 57 18.58 -5.63 4.35
N PRO A 58 19.10 -6.65 3.63
CA PRO A 58 20.30 -7.37 4.06
C PRO A 58 21.56 -6.49 4.06
N ARG A 59 21.55 -5.34 3.37
CA ARG A 59 22.70 -4.43 3.30
C ARG A 59 22.80 -3.50 4.51
N SER A 60 21.65 -3.12 5.09
CA SER A 60 21.56 -2.07 6.11
C SER A 60 20.90 -2.51 7.42
N GLY A 61 20.21 -3.65 7.43
CA GLY A 61 19.42 -4.13 8.56
C GLY A 61 18.10 -3.39 8.77
N VAL A 62 17.70 -2.51 7.83
CA VAL A 62 16.44 -1.77 7.92
C VAL A 62 15.26 -2.73 7.84
N GLU A 63 14.37 -2.66 8.84
CA GLU A 63 13.11 -3.41 8.84
C GLU A 63 11.98 -2.62 8.14
N ILE A 64 11.28 -3.28 7.22
CA ILE A 64 10.05 -2.80 6.59
C ILE A 64 8.88 -3.65 7.06
N ILE A 65 7.70 -3.02 7.20
CA ILE A 65 6.55 -3.64 7.87
C ILE A 65 5.36 -3.66 6.93
N MET A 66 4.71 -4.81 6.81
CA MET A 66 3.59 -4.99 5.90
C MET A 66 2.38 -4.17 6.34
N VAL A 67 1.73 -3.51 5.38
CA VAL A 67 0.46 -2.80 5.55
C VAL A 67 -0.68 -3.65 5.03
N VAL A 68 -0.53 -4.23 3.83
CA VAL A 68 -1.54 -5.07 3.19
C VAL A 68 -0.87 -6.07 2.26
N ALA A 69 -1.48 -7.25 2.09
CA ALA A 69 -1.06 -8.27 1.15
C ALA A 69 -2.23 -8.74 0.29
N HIS A 70 -1.97 -9.00 -0.99
CA HIS A 70 -2.93 -9.53 -1.94
C HIS A 70 -2.19 -10.22 -3.10
N ASP A 71 -2.68 -11.37 -3.55
CA ASP A 71 -2.16 -12.11 -4.72
C ASP A 71 -0.63 -12.28 -4.75
N GLY A 72 -0.03 -12.69 -3.62
CA GLY A 72 1.41 -12.91 -3.52
C GLY A 72 2.26 -11.63 -3.54
N LYS A 73 1.65 -10.46 -3.36
CA LYS A 73 2.31 -9.16 -3.28
C LYS A 73 1.95 -8.48 -1.96
N GLY A 74 2.92 -7.80 -1.36
CA GLY A 74 2.71 -7.03 -0.14
C GLY A 74 3.12 -5.57 -0.32
N ASP A 75 2.31 -4.65 0.21
CA ASP A 75 2.67 -3.24 0.33
C ASP A 75 3.22 -2.99 1.73
N TYR A 76 4.45 -2.49 1.81
CA TYR A 76 5.20 -2.31 3.05
C TYR A 76 5.45 -0.83 3.35
N ARG A 77 5.32 -0.47 4.62
CA ARG A 77 5.82 0.81 5.13
C ARG A 77 7.32 0.73 5.32
N VAL A 78 8.00 1.77 4.87
CA VAL A 78 9.44 1.96 4.97
C VAL A 78 9.72 3.17 5.89
N PRO A 79 10.81 3.18 6.68
CA PRO A 79 11.29 4.41 7.31
C PRO A 79 11.45 5.56 6.31
N SER A 80 11.18 6.79 6.75
CA SER A 80 11.18 7.97 5.87
C SER A 80 12.56 8.23 5.25
N GLY A 81 12.57 8.66 4.00
CA GLY A 81 13.80 9.05 3.29
C GLY A 81 14.56 7.89 2.64
N LEU A 82 14.06 6.65 2.76
CA LEU A 82 14.65 5.48 2.14
C LEU A 82 13.96 5.12 0.83
N TYR A 83 14.74 4.50 -0.06
CA TYR A 83 14.33 3.92 -1.34
C TYR A 83 13.58 4.84 -2.31
N GLY A 84 13.67 6.15 -2.12
CA GLY A 84 12.96 7.14 -2.93
C GLY A 84 11.46 7.26 -2.65
N LEU A 85 10.99 6.81 -1.48
CA LEU A 85 9.57 6.93 -1.08
C LEU A 85 9.25 8.30 -0.48
N SER A 86 8.05 8.80 -0.75
CA SER A 86 7.39 9.88 0.00
C SER A 86 6.52 9.34 1.14
N SER A 87 6.00 10.24 1.98
CA SER A 87 5.16 9.88 3.14
C SER A 87 3.80 9.26 2.78
N LYS A 88 3.37 9.38 1.52
CA LYS A 88 2.08 8.86 1.03
C LYS A 88 2.21 7.57 0.23
N GLU A 89 3.39 6.96 0.26
CA GLU A 89 3.71 5.80 -0.58
C GLU A 89 4.11 4.59 0.27
N LEU A 90 4.06 3.43 -0.37
CA LEU A 90 4.47 2.13 0.15
C LEU A 90 5.37 1.44 -0.86
N LEU A 91 6.22 0.54 -0.37
CA LEU A 91 7.07 -0.30 -1.21
C LEU A 91 6.34 -1.63 -1.46
N ARG A 92 6.07 -1.95 -2.72
CA ARG A 92 5.44 -3.21 -3.12
C ARG A 92 6.51 -4.27 -3.36
N ILE A 93 6.35 -5.41 -2.71
CA ILE A 93 7.29 -6.53 -2.70
C ILE A 93 6.60 -7.80 -3.21
N ASN A 94 7.32 -8.62 -3.96
CA ASN A 94 6.91 -9.99 -4.28
C ASN A 94 7.15 -10.89 -3.05
N CYS A 95 6.10 -11.53 -2.56
CA CYS A 95 6.14 -12.25 -1.30
C CYS A 95 6.82 -13.60 -1.35
N SER A 96 7.04 -14.19 -2.53
CA SER A 96 7.73 -15.48 -2.65
C SER A 96 9.25 -15.35 -2.53
N ASN A 97 9.81 -14.21 -2.93
CA ASN A 97 11.26 -14.03 -3.07
C ASN A 97 11.81 -12.72 -2.50
N GLY A 98 10.95 -11.80 -2.04
CA GLY A 98 11.36 -10.53 -1.46
C GLY A 98 11.79 -9.46 -2.48
N GLU A 99 11.62 -9.72 -3.78
CA GLU A 99 12.00 -8.77 -4.82
C GLU A 99 11.12 -7.51 -4.80
N VAL A 100 11.75 -6.37 -5.07
CA VAL A 100 11.04 -5.11 -5.18
C VAL A 100 10.30 -5.02 -6.51
N ILE A 101 8.98 -4.85 -6.43
CA ILE A 101 8.15 -4.55 -7.60
C ILE A 101 8.17 -3.05 -7.90
N GLY A 102 8.11 -2.22 -6.85
CA GLY A 102 8.21 -0.76 -6.99
C GLY A 102 7.47 -0.02 -5.89
N ILE A 103 7.16 1.25 -6.15
CA ILE A 103 6.49 2.15 -5.22
C ILE A 103 5.05 2.36 -5.67
N VAL A 104 4.12 2.29 -4.71
CA VAL A 104 2.68 2.51 -4.91
C VAL A 104 2.16 3.55 -3.93
N ASN A 105 1.06 4.22 -4.30
CA ASN A 105 0.36 5.11 -3.37
C ASN A 105 -0.39 4.32 -2.29
N LYS A 106 -0.51 4.91 -1.08
CA LYS A 106 -1.29 4.35 0.03
C LYS A 106 -2.76 4.23 -0.32
#